data_AF-A0A3S5DAZ3-F1
#
_entry.id   AF-A0A3S5DAZ3-F1
#
_cell.length_a   1.000
_cell.length_b   1.000
_cell.length_c   1.000
_cell.angle_alpha   90.00
_cell.angle_beta   90.00
_cell.angle_gamma   90.00
#
_symmetry.space_group_name_H-M   'P 1'
#
loop_
_entity.id
_entity.type
_entity.pdbx_description
1 polymer ?
#
loop_
_entity_poly.entity_id
_entity_poly.type
_entity_poly.pdbx_seq_one_letter_code
_entity_poly.pdbx_strand_id
1 'polypeptide(L)'
;MADVAGKDSEQLPDKDKSLLDLGNICLMGTNVTSGRAQAVVVATGSRTWFGSLAKSIVGTRTQTAFDRGVNSVSWLLIRFMLIMVPVVLLINGFSKGDWVEASLFALAVAVGLTPEMLPMIVSSNLAKGAIAMSRRKVIVKRLNAIQNFGAMDVLCTDKTGTLTQDNIFLEHHLDVSGVKSSRVLMLAWLNSSSQSGARNVMDRAILRFGEGRIAPSTKARFVKRDELPFDFVRRRVSVLVEDAQHGDRCLICKGAVEEMMMVATHLREGDRGGGADGNTPRAAAGENRRLQCEGIPCTADSDT
;
A
#
# COMPACT_ATOMS: atom_id res chain seq x y z
N MET A 1 -1.94 -7.67 -3.69
CA MET A 1 -3.22 -8.41 -3.73
C MET A 1 -3.61 -8.62 -2.27
N ALA A 2 -4.74 -8.09 -1.79
CA ALA A 2 -5.16 -8.40 -0.43
C ALA A 2 -5.43 -9.91 -0.39
N ASP A 3 -4.71 -10.61 0.48
CA ASP A 3 -4.83 -12.06 0.59
C ASP A 3 -6.22 -12.37 1.14
N VAL A 4 -7.13 -12.84 0.27
CA VAL A 4 -8.49 -13.18 0.66
C VAL A 4 -8.45 -14.60 1.19
N ALA A 5 -8.28 -14.74 2.49
CA ALA A 5 -8.30 -16.04 3.16
C ALA A 5 -9.73 -16.58 3.20
N GLY A 6 -9.94 -17.76 2.62
CA GLY A 6 -11.17 -18.52 2.79
C GLY A 6 -11.38 -18.85 4.26
N LYS A 7 -12.60 -18.67 4.76
CA LYS A 7 -12.96 -19.00 6.15
C LYS A 7 -13.91 -20.18 6.19
N ASP A 8 -13.61 -21.16 7.03
CA ASP A 8 -14.37 -22.41 7.18
C ASP A 8 -14.43 -22.85 8.65
N SER A 9 -15.55 -23.44 9.05
CA SER A 9 -15.80 -24.04 10.36
C SER A 9 -15.22 -25.44 10.52
N GLU A 10 -14.94 -26.17 9.42
CA GLU A 10 -14.49 -27.57 9.50
C GLU A 10 -13.03 -27.71 9.97
N GLN A 11 -12.22 -26.66 9.83
CA GLN A 11 -10.83 -26.66 10.27
C GLN A 11 -10.74 -26.36 11.78
N LEU A 12 -10.22 -27.33 12.54
CA LEU A 12 -9.86 -27.13 13.94
C LEU A 12 -8.68 -26.16 14.03
N PRO A 13 -8.68 -25.23 15.00
CA PRO A 13 -7.59 -24.27 15.15
C PRO A 13 -6.32 -25.01 15.56
N ASP A 14 -5.30 -24.92 14.71
CA ASP A 14 -3.96 -25.42 14.97
C ASP A 14 -3.27 -24.49 15.98
N LYS A 15 -2.76 -25.05 17.08
CA LYS A 15 -2.16 -24.26 18.17
C LYS A 15 -0.86 -23.59 17.75
N ASP A 16 -0.20 -24.09 16.71
CA ASP A 16 1.08 -23.57 16.24
C ASP A 16 0.94 -22.46 15.19
N LYS A 17 -0.29 -22.17 14.74
CA LYS A 17 -0.55 -21.11 13.75
C LYS A 17 -0.81 -19.77 14.43
N SER A 18 -0.30 -18.70 13.81
CA SER A 18 -0.63 -17.32 14.19
C SER A 18 -2.14 -17.08 14.07
N LEU A 19 -2.69 -16.24 14.94
CA LEU A 19 -4.11 -15.84 14.92
C LEU A 19 -4.57 -15.31 13.55
N LEU A 20 -3.65 -14.73 12.77
CA LEU A 20 -3.93 -14.21 11.43
C LEU A 20 -4.13 -15.32 10.38
N ASP A 21 -3.50 -16.48 10.59
CA ASP A 21 -3.49 -17.60 9.64
C ASP A 21 -4.60 -18.64 9.92
N LEU A 22 -5.39 -18.42 10.98
CA LEU A 22 -6.47 -19.32 11.36
C LEU A 22 -7.67 -19.15 10.43
N GLY A 23 -7.98 -20.20 9.66
CA GLY A 23 -9.09 -20.25 8.70
C GLY A 23 -10.49 -20.19 9.34
N ASN A 24 -10.62 -20.33 10.65
CA ASN A 24 -11.92 -20.36 11.34
C ASN A 24 -12.19 -19.12 12.21
N ILE A 25 -11.30 -18.11 12.20
CA ILE A 25 -11.45 -16.88 13.00
C ILE A 25 -11.68 -15.66 12.11
N CYS A 26 -12.69 -14.87 12.45
CA CYS A 26 -12.93 -13.55 11.89
C CYS A 26 -12.43 -12.47 12.85
N LEU A 27 -11.68 -11.48 12.34
CA LEU A 27 -11.05 -10.44 13.15
C LEU A 27 -11.79 -9.11 13.03
N MET A 28 -11.92 -8.40 14.16
CA MET A 28 -12.45 -7.02 14.18
C MET A 28 -11.60 -6.11 13.27
N GLY A 29 -12.26 -5.30 12.44
CA GLY A 29 -11.60 -4.42 11.47
C GLY A 29 -11.42 -5.01 10.06
N THR A 30 -11.85 -6.26 9.85
CA THR A 30 -11.90 -6.89 8.51
C THR A 30 -13.32 -6.84 7.93
N ASN A 31 -13.43 -6.93 6.59
CA ASN A 31 -14.70 -6.94 5.88
C ASN A 31 -14.89 -8.27 5.14
N VAL A 32 -16.14 -8.74 5.06
CA VAL A 32 -16.50 -9.92 4.24
C VAL A 32 -16.64 -9.47 2.79
N THR A 33 -15.76 -9.95 1.91
CA THR A 33 -15.76 -9.60 0.49
C THR A 33 -16.80 -10.39 -0.31
N SER A 34 -17.08 -11.65 0.07
CA SER A 34 -18.06 -12.52 -0.58
C SER A 34 -18.55 -13.61 0.36
N GLY A 35 -19.80 -14.05 0.17
CA GLY A 35 -20.41 -15.16 0.91
C GLY A 35 -21.26 -14.72 2.11
N ARG A 36 -21.71 -15.70 2.90
CA ARG A 36 -22.46 -15.51 4.14
C ARG A 36 -21.93 -16.51 5.17
N ALA A 37 -21.82 -16.07 6.42
CA ALA A 37 -21.38 -16.91 7.51
C ALA A 37 -22.19 -16.62 8.78
N GLN A 38 -22.29 -17.61 9.65
CA GLN A 38 -22.71 -17.45 11.05
C GLN A 38 -21.50 -17.73 11.94
N ALA A 39 -21.30 -16.92 12.96
CA ALA A 39 -20.13 -17.00 13.82
C ALA A 39 -20.51 -16.69 15.28
N VAL A 40 -19.73 -17.23 16.21
CA VAL A 40 -19.85 -16.94 17.64
C VAL A 40 -18.90 -15.80 18.00
N VAL A 41 -19.41 -14.80 18.72
CA VAL A 41 -18.58 -13.68 19.19
C VAL A 41 -17.76 -14.14 20.39
N VAL A 42 -16.44 -14.26 20.20
CA VAL A 42 -15.50 -14.67 21.25
C VAL A 42 -14.87 -13.50 22.02
N ALA A 43 -14.79 -12.32 21.41
CA ALA A 43 -14.20 -11.12 22.01
C ALA A 43 -14.86 -9.84 21.49
N THR A 44 -14.92 -8.82 22.33
CA THR A 44 -15.54 -7.51 22.02
C THR A 44 -14.67 -6.35 22.52
N GLY A 45 -14.77 -5.20 21.85
CA GLY A 45 -14.08 -3.96 22.23
C GLY A 45 -12.57 -4.10 22.30
N SER A 46 -11.97 -3.62 23.40
CA SER A 46 -10.51 -3.66 23.64
C SER A 46 -9.93 -5.05 23.82
N ARG A 47 -10.77 -6.07 24.04
CA ARG A 47 -10.35 -7.49 24.15
C ARG A 47 -10.18 -8.15 22.78
N THR A 48 -10.57 -7.48 21.70
CA THR A 48 -10.29 -7.95 20.34
C THR A 48 -8.81 -7.74 20.00
N TRP A 49 -8.30 -8.51 19.03
CA TRP A 49 -6.92 -8.35 18.54
C TRP A 49 -6.65 -6.91 18.04
N PHE A 50 -7.55 -6.36 17.23
CA PHE A 50 -7.48 -4.96 16.76
C PHE A 50 -7.52 -3.94 17.91
N GLY A 51 -8.40 -4.17 18.91
CA GLY A 51 -8.48 -3.31 20.09
C GLY A 51 -7.20 -3.31 20.93
N SER A 52 -6.54 -4.47 21.05
CA SER A 52 -5.26 -4.58 21.75
C SER A 52 -4.13 -3.84 21.03
N LEU A 53 -4.09 -3.89 19.69
CA LEU A 53 -3.13 -3.13 18.87
C LEU A 53 -3.35 -1.62 19.00
N ALA A 54 -4.60 -1.16 18.90
CA ALA A 54 -4.93 0.25 19.04
C ALA A 54 -4.47 0.79 20.41
N LYS A 55 -4.62 0.01 21.49
CA LYS A 55 -4.15 0.38 22.83
C LYS A 55 -2.62 0.51 22.89
N SER A 56 -1.88 -0.38 22.24
CA SER A 56 -0.41 -0.34 22.20
C SER A 56 0.14 0.86 21.44
N ILE A 57 -0.58 1.34 20.41
CA ILE A 57 -0.18 2.51 19.61
C ILE A 57 -0.38 3.83 20.38
N VAL A 58 -1.30 3.87 21.34
CA VAL A 58 -1.57 5.06 22.19
C VAL A 58 -0.51 5.25 23.28
N GLY A 59 0.59 4.48 23.25
CA GLY A 59 1.71 4.58 24.17
C GLY A 59 2.33 5.98 24.32
N THR A 60 3.06 6.16 25.42
CA THR A 60 3.58 7.44 25.91
C THR A 60 4.54 8.12 24.95
N ARG A 61 4.44 9.46 24.89
CA ARG A 61 5.28 10.32 24.06
C ARG A 61 6.76 10.18 24.46
N THR A 62 7.59 9.71 23.54
CA THR A 62 9.05 9.79 23.67
C THR A 62 9.51 11.24 23.44
N GLN A 63 10.44 11.73 24.26
CA GLN A 63 11.05 13.04 24.05
C GLN A 63 11.78 13.08 22.70
N THR A 64 11.62 14.17 21.94
CA THR A 64 12.34 14.31 20.67
C THR A 64 13.83 14.60 20.91
N ALA A 65 14.69 14.35 19.92
CA ALA A 65 16.10 14.72 20.00
C ALA A 65 16.26 16.24 20.26
N PHE A 66 15.36 17.03 19.68
CA PHE A 66 15.26 18.46 19.92
C PHE A 66 14.91 18.81 21.38
N ASP A 67 13.88 18.18 21.96
CA ASP A 67 13.48 18.41 23.36
C ASP A 67 14.66 18.11 24.31
N ARG A 68 15.41 17.04 24.04
CA ARG A 68 16.63 16.69 24.79
C ARG A 68 17.73 17.75 24.62
N GLY A 69 17.95 18.22 23.40
CA GLY A 69 18.91 19.27 23.08
C GLY A 69 18.62 20.58 23.82
N VAL A 70 17.38 21.08 23.72
CA VAL A 70 16.96 22.30 24.43
C VAL A 70 17.11 22.13 25.94
N ASN A 71 16.66 21.00 26.50
CA ASN A 71 16.78 20.75 27.93
C ASN A 71 18.24 20.73 28.40
N SER A 72 19.17 20.21 27.59
CA SER A 72 20.60 20.21 27.91
C SER A 72 21.19 21.62 27.95
N VAL A 73 20.81 22.48 26.99
CA VAL A 73 21.25 23.89 26.94
C VAL A 73 20.63 24.68 28.09
N SER A 74 19.34 24.49 28.37
CA SER A 74 18.67 25.10 29.52
C SER A 74 19.35 24.72 30.83
N TRP A 75 19.70 23.44 31.03
CA TRP A 75 20.41 22.99 32.23
C TRP A 75 21.83 23.56 32.33
N LEU A 76 22.52 23.73 31.21
CA LEU A 76 23.85 24.35 31.18
C LEU A 76 23.76 25.83 31.63
N LEU A 77 22.78 26.58 31.13
CA LEU A 77 22.57 27.97 31.50
C LEU A 77 22.13 28.11 32.97
N ILE A 78 21.25 27.22 33.46
CA ILE A 78 20.85 27.18 34.87
C ILE A 78 22.04 26.90 35.78
N ARG A 79 22.92 25.95 35.42
CA ARG A 79 24.16 25.68 36.18
C ARG A 79 25.07 26.90 36.21
N PHE A 80 25.22 27.60 35.10
CA PHE A 80 26.03 28.82 35.03
C PHE A 80 25.43 29.92 35.92
N MET A 81 24.11 30.13 35.88
CA MET A 81 23.43 31.09 36.76
C MET A 81 23.58 30.74 38.24
N LEU A 82 23.42 29.46 38.61
CA LEU A 82 23.57 28.98 39.99
C LEU A 82 24.98 29.19 40.55
N ILE A 83 26.00 29.22 39.71
CA ILE A 83 27.38 29.48 40.14
C ILE A 83 27.65 30.99 40.12
N MET A 84 27.27 31.69 39.04
CA MET A 84 27.70 33.06 38.83
C MET A 84 26.94 34.08 39.68
N VAL A 85 25.66 33.84 39.98
CA VAL A 85 24.86 34.72 40.84
C VAL A 85 25.40 34.77 42.28
N PRO A 86 25.67 33.64 42.97
CA PRO A 86 26.31 33.66 44.29
C PRO A 86 27.72 34.26 44.26
N VAL A 87 28.52 33.96 43.23
CA VAL A 87 29.88 34.51 43.12
C VAL A 87 29.84 36.03 43.03
N VAL A 88 28.98 36.59 42.18
CA VAL A 88 28.79 38.04 42.05
C VAL A 88 28.26 38.65 43.35
N LEU A 89 27.28 38.00 43.99
CA LEU A 89 26.73 38.45 45.28
C LEU A 89 27.81 38.54 46.35
N LEU A 90 28.63 37.49 46.50
CA LEU A 90 29.69 37.45 47.52
C LEU A 90 30.78 38.47 47.24
N ILE A 91 31.28 38.56 46.00
CA ILE A 91 32.32 39.54 45.63
C ILE A 91 31.82 40.96 45.88
N ASN A 92 30.61 41.29 45.43
CA ASN A 92 30.08 42.65 45.54
C ASN A 92 29.68 42.98 46.98
N GLY A 93 29.10 42.02 47.71
CA GLY A 93 28.73 42.15 49.13
C GLY A 93 29.95 42.37 50.03
N PHE A 94 31.03 41.60 49.85
CA PHE A 94 32.27 41.80 50.61
C PHE A 94 33.07 43.03 50.18
N SER A 95 33.05 43.39 48.89
CA SER A 95 33.83 44.53 48.39
C SER A 95 33.20 45.88 48.69
N LYS A 96 31.86 46.00 48.69
CA LYS A 96 31.16 47.27 48.94
C LYS A 96 30.54 47.36 50.34
N GLY A 97 30.31 46.25 51.02
CA GLY A 97 29.67 46.20 52.34
C GLY A 97 28.15 46.39 52.33
N ASP A 98 27.55 46.79 51.20
CA ASP A 98 26.10 46.89 51.02
C ASP A 98 25.52 45.63 50.38
N TRP A 99 24.95 44.77 51.23
CA TRP A 99 24.32 43.51 50.81
C TRP A 99 23.03 43.72 50.01
N VAL A 100 22.34 44.84 50.21
CA VAL A 100 21.11 45.15 49.47
C VAL A 100 21.47 45.50 48.04
N GLU A 101 22.43 46.41 47.84
CA GLU A 101 22.90 46.77 46.49
C GLU A 101 23.52 45.56 45.76
N ALA A 102 24.29 44.74 46.47
CA ALA A 102 24.86 43.50 45.91
C ALA A 102 23.77 42.51 45.46
N SER A 103 22.67 42.38 46.22
CA SER A 103 21.54 41.50 45.87
C SER A 103 20.75 42.00 44.66
N LEU A 104 20.53 43.31 44.55
CA LEU A 104 19.90 43.93 43.38
C LEU A 104 20.75 43.74 42.12
N PHE A 105 22.07 43.85 42.25
CA PHE A 105 23.00 43.61 41.14
C PHE A 105 23.01 42.14 40.71
N ALA A 106 23.04 41.19 41.66
CA ALA A 106 23.00 39.76 41.38
C ALA A 106 21.67 39.35 40.70
N LEU A 107 20.55 39.95 41.10
CA LEU A 107 19.25 39.74 40.45
C LEU A 107 19.24 40.26 39.00
N ALA A 108 19.82 41.44 38.75
CA ALA A 108 19.94 41.97 37.39
C ALA A 108 20.76 41.03 36.47
N VAL A 109 21.85 40.45 36.98
CA VAL A 109 22.65 39.45 36.27
C VAL A 109 21.83 38.17 35.99
N ALA A 110 21.06 37.68 36.97
CA ALA A 110 20.22 36.50 36.79
C ALA A 110 19.17 36.68 35.68
N VAL A 111 18.46 37.82 35.70
CA VAL A 111 17.46 38.15 34.67
C VAL A 111 18.12 38.30 33.29
N GLY A 112 19.29 38.94 33.21
CA GLY A 112 20.02 39.12 31.95
C GLY A 112 20.53 37.82 31.32
N LEU A 113 20.78 36.78 32.13
CA LEU A 113 21.24 35.46 31.67
C LEU A 113 20.10 34.49 31.37
N THR A 114 18.85 34.83 31.70
CA THR A 114 17.73 33.90 31.53
C THR A 114 17.35 33.79 30.04
N PRO A 115 17.40 32.60 29.43
CA PRO A 115 17.19 32.41 27.99
C PRO A 115 15.69 32.35 27.62
N GLU A 116 14.90 33.34 28.03
CA GLU A 116 13.46 33.44 27.77
C GLU A 116 13.12 33.45 26.27
N MET A 117 13.99 34.04 25.44
CA MET A 117 13.73 34.22 24.00
C MET A 117 14.00 32.97 23.17
N LEU A 118 14.81 32.03 23.68
CA LEU A 118 15.26 30.86 22.90
C LEU A 118 14.09 29.97 22.46
N PRO A 119 13.13 29.58 23.34
CA PRO A 119 11.98 28.77 22.93
C PRO A 119 11.11 29.46 21.87
N MET A 120 10.97 30.79 21.95
CA MET A 120 10.17 31.59 21.02
C MET A 120 10.82 31.67 19.64
N ILE A 121 12.12 31.96 19.58
CA ILE A 121 12.89 32.01 18.32
C ILE A 121 12.82 30.66 17.61
N VAL A 122 13.02 29.56 18.33
CA VAL A 122 13.01 28.23 17.72
C VAL A 122 11.62 27.86 17.22
N SER A 123 10.57 28.12 18.01
CA SER A 123 9.18 27.85 17.61
C SER A 123 8.79 28.65 16.35
N SER A 124 9.20 29.92 16.26
CA SER A 124 8.96 30.78 15.09
C SER A 124 9.66 30.25 13.83
N ASN A 125 10.93 29.81 13.97
CA ASN A 125 11.67 29.22 12.85
C ASN A 125 11.07 27.88 12.39
N LEU A 126 10.68 27.01 13.32
CA LEU A 126 9.99 25.76 12.98
C LEU A 126 8.63 26.02 12.32
N ALA A 127 7.88 27.03 12.78
CA ALA A 127 6.60 27.41 12.18
C ALA A 127 6.79 27.90 10.72
N LYS A 128 7.79 28.75 10.46
CA LYS A 128 8.16 29.13 9.09
C LYS A 128 8.56 27.91 8.24
N GLY A 129 9.31 26.97 8.81
CA GLY A 129 9.66 25.70 8.17
C GLY A 129 8.42 24.86 7.80
N ALA A 130 7.44 24.77 8.70
CA ALA A 130 6.18 24.07 8.45
C ALA A 130 5.39 24.71 7.29
N ILE A 131 5.36 26.04 7.21
CA ILE A 131 4.72 26.77 6.10
C ILE A 131 5.44 26.47 4.78
N ALA A 132 6.78 26.47 4.77
CA ALA A 132 7.57 26.15 3.59
C ALA A 132 7.34 24.71 3.10
N MET A 133 7.22 23.74 4.02
CA MET A 133 6.89 22.34 3.72
C MET A 133 5.46 22.18 3.18
N SER A 134 4.49 22.89 3.75
CA SER A 134 3.09 22.87 3.29
C SER A 134 2.94 23.34 1.85
N ARG A 135 3.69 24.37 1.44
CA ARG A 135 3.76 24.82 0.03
C ARG A 135 4.25 23.73 -0.94
N ARG A 136 4.95 22.71 -0.44
CA ARG A 136 5.42 21.53 -1.18
C ARG A 136 4.54 20.29 -0.94
N LYS A 137 3.29 20.49 -0.51
CA LYS A 137 2.30 19.43 -0.21
C LYS A 137 2.68 18.51 0.96
N VAL A 138 3.52 18.96 1.89
CA VAL A 138 3.87 18.22 3.11
C VAL A 138 3.22 18.89 4.33
N ILE A 139 2.27 18.21 4.97
CA ILE A 139 1.54 18.74 6.11
C ILE A 139 2.24 18.33 7.42
N VAL A 140 2.80 19.32 8.11
CA VAL A 140 3.44 19.12 9.42
C VAL A 140 2.41 19.27 10.53
N LYS A 141 2.01 18.17 11.17
CA LYS A 141 1.10 18.19 12.34
C LYS A 141 1.80 18.58 13.64
N ARG A 142 3.14 18.44 13.72
CA ARG A 142 3.94 18.74 14.91
C ARG A 142 5.26 19.40 14.49
N LEU A 143 5.54 20.60 14.99
CA LEU A 143 6.73 21.36 14.61
C LEU A 143 8.05 20.61 14.87
N ASN A 144 8.15 19.91 15.99
CA ASN A 144 9.34 19.13 16.35
C ASN A 144 9.64 17.97 15.36
N ALA A 145 8.64 17.52 14.60
CA ALA A 145 8.83 16.47 13.60
C ALA A 145 9.74 16.91 12.43
N ILE A 146 9.83 18.22 12.16
CA ILE A 146 10.70 18.79 11.13
C ILE A 146 12.17 18.46 11.42
N GLN A 147 12.59 18.60 12.67
CA GLN A 147 13.96 18.31 13.10
C GLN A 147 14.25 16.81 13.07
N ASN A 148 13.31 15.99 13.57
CA ASN A 148 13.45 14.53 13.50
C ASN A 148 13.58 14.03 12.06
N PHE A 149 12.86 14.64 11.11
CA PHE A 149 12.95 14.30 9.70
C PHE A 149 14.32 14.65 9.09
N GLY A 150 14.92 15.78 9.51
CA GLY A 150 16.25 16.19 9.06
C GLY A 150 17.40 15.40 9.70
N ALA A 151 17.21 14.87 10.91
CA ALA A 151 18.20 14.13 11.67
C ALA A 151 18.00 12.60 11.61
N MET A 152 17.26 12.11 10.61
CA MET A 152 16.88 10.71 10.53
C MET A 152 17.97 9.87 9.86
N ASP A 153 18.43 8.81 10.54
CA ASP A 153 19.42 7.87 9.99
C ASP A 153 18.78 6.64 9.32
N VAL A 154 17.57 6.27 9.74
CA VAL A 154 16.87 5.06 9.27
C VAL A 154 15.44 5.40 8.85
N LEU A 155 15.11 5.13 7.59
CA LEU A 155 13.75 5.26 7.04
C LEU A 155 13.06 3.91 6.99
N CYS A 156 12.09 3.68 7.87
CA CYS A 156 11.16 2.57 7.74
C CYS A 156 9.95 3.06 6.95
N THR A 157 9.72 2.49 5.77
CA THR A 157 8.58 2.80 4.90
C THR A 157 7.71 1.57 4.70
N ASP A 158 6.41 1.77 4.58
CA ASP A 158 5.50 0.70 4.14
C ASP A 158 5.61 0.52 2.62
N LYS A 159 5.33 -0.68 2.10
CA LYS A 159 5.33 -0.96 0.66
C LYS A 159 4.03 -0.47 0.04
N THR A 160 2.91 -1.01 0.51
CA THR A 160 1.61 -0.85 -0.15
C THR A 160 1.04 0.54 0.11
N GLY A 161 0.79 1.31 -0.95
CA GLY A 161 0.22 2.65 -0.86
C GLY A 161 1.20 3.74 -0.38
N THR A 162 2.47 3.39 -0.13
CA THR A 162 3.54 4.37 0.15
C THR A 162 4.64 4.30 -0.91
N LEU A 163 5.27 3.14 -1.11
CA LEU A 163 6.20 2.93 -2.24
C LEU A 163 5.43 2.62 -3.53
N THR A 164 4.39 1.78 -3.42
CA THR A 164 3.56 1.39 -4.55
C THR A 164 2.35 2.32 -4.69
N GLN A 165 1.88 2.51 -5.92
CA GLN A 165 0.75 3.42 -6.22
C GLN A 165 -0.64 2.81 -5.97
N ASP A 166 -0.76 1.69 -5.23
CA ASP A 166 -1.99 0.89 -5.06
C ASP A 166 -2.79 0.69 -6.37
N ASN A 167 -2.07 0.71 -7.50
CA ASN A 167 -2.60 0.69 -8.84
C ASN A 167 -1.81 -0.33 -9.64
N ILE A 168 -2.48 -1.41 -10.02
CA ILE A 168 -1.89 -2.47 -10.83
C ILE A 168 -1.97 -2.05 -12.30
N PHE A 169 -0.88 -2.22 -13.04
CA PHE A 169 -0.83 -2.02 -14.49
C PHE A 169 -0.33 -3.30 -15.17
N LEU A 170 -0.78 -3.52 -16.40
CA LEU A 170 -0.29 -4.64 -17.21
C LEU A 170 1.04 -4.24 -17.85
N GLU A 171 2.11 -4.95 -17.53
CA GLU A 171 3.44 -4.67 -18.09
C GLU A 171 3.77 -5.55 -19.31
N HIS A 172 3.43 -6.83 -19.25
CA HIS A 172 3.77 -7.83 -20.25
C HIS A 172 2.59 -8.75 -20.61
N HIS A 173 2.49 -9.13 -21.89
CA HIS A 173 1.49 -10.05 -22.43
C HIS A 173 2.19 -11.09 -23.30
N LEU A 174 2.75 -12.12 -22.66
CA LEU A 174 3.70 -13.03 -23.30
C LEU A 174 3.02 -14.28 -23.85
N ASP A 175 3.55 -14.82 -24.94
CA ASP A 175 3.27 -16.19 -25.38
C ASP A 175 4.13 -17.20 -24.60
N VAL A 176 4.00 -18.48 -24.96
CA VAL A 176 4.74 -19.59 -24.33
C VAL A 176 6.25 -19.51 -24.51
N SER A 177 6.73 -18.70 -25.47
CA SER A 177 8.15 -18.48 -25.73
C SER A 177 8.69 -17.22 -25.04
N GLY A 178 7.86 -16.54 -24.24
CA GLY A 178 8.24 -15.30 -23.56
C GLY A 178 8.24 -14.06 -24.46
N VAL A 179 7.63 -14.14 -25.65
CA VAL A 179 7.56 -13.03 -26.61
C VAL A 179 6.22 -12.33 -26.47
N LYS A 180 6.21 -10.99 -26.57
CA LYS A 180 4.97 -10.19 -26.52
C LYS A 180 4.02 -10.60 -27.64
N SER A 181 2.82 -11.06 -27.29
CA SER A 181 1.76 -11.46 -28.22
C SER A 181 0.52 -10.57 -28.13
N SER A 182 0.13 -9.98 -29.26
CA SER A 182 -1.10 -9.19 -29.39
C SER A 182 -2.34 -10.06 -29.21
N ARG A 183 -2.27 -11.34 -29.58
CA ARG A 183 -3.36 -12.30 -29.38
C ARG A 183 -3.65 -12.52 -27.90
N VAL A 184 -2.61 -12.73 -27.09
CA VAL A 184 -2.75 -12.93 -25.64
C VAL A 184 -3.41 -11.71 -25.00
N LEU A 185 -2.97 -10.51 -25.38
CA LEU A 185 -3.61 -9.27 -24.95
C LEU A 185 -5.09 -9.20 -25.35
N MET A 186 -5.40 -9.51 -26.62
CA MET A 186 -6.78 -9.50 -27.13
C MET A 186 -7.68 -10.48 -26.37
N LEU A 187 -7.25 -11.71 -26.15
CA LEU A 187 -8.02 -12.72 -25.43
C LEU A 187 -8.22 -12.32 -23.95
N ALA A 188 -7.19 -11.79 -23.31
CA ALA A 188 -7.25 -11.33 -21.92
C ALA A 188 -8.23 -10.16 -21.76
N TRP A 189 -8.21 -9.24 -22.74
CA TRP A 189 -9.13 -8.12 -22.80
C TRP A 189 -10.57 -8.57 -23.09
N LEU A 190 -10.79 -9.50 -24.03
CA LEU A 190 -12.12 -10.05 -24.31
C LEU A 190 -12.73 -10.69 -23.07
N ASN A 191 -11.98 -11.55 -22.38
CA ASN A 191 -12.43 -12.16 -21.13
C ASN A 191 -12.75 -11.09 -20.06
N SER A 192 -11.86 -10.10 -19.86
CA SER A 192 -12.06 -9.04 -18.85
C SER A 192 -13.19 -8.06 -19.19
N SER A 193 -13.44 -7.81 -20.48
CA SER A 193 -14.47 -6.88 -20.96
C SER A 193 -15.87 -7.48 -20.91
N SER A 194 -15.95 -8.81 -20.94
CA SER A 194 -17.20 -9.57 -21.04
C SER A 194 -17.60 -10.23 -19.72
N GLN A 195 -16.92 -9.97 -18.61
CA GLN A 195 -17.29 -10.46 -17.29
C GLN A 195 -18.42 -9.61 -16.65
N SER A 196 -19.48 -10.22 -16.11
CA SER A 196 -20.59 -9.48 -15.47
C SER A 196 -20.37 -9.17 -13.98
N GLY A 197 -19.39 -9.82 -13.35
CA GLY A 197 -19.10 -9.69 -11.92
C GLY A 197 -18.31 -8.42 -11.53
N ALA A 198 -18.02 -8.29 -10.22
CA ALA A 198 -17.18 -7.23 -9.70
C ALA A 198 -15.78 -7.29 -10.35
N ARG A 199 -15.39 -6.20 -11.02
CA ARG A 199 -14.12 -6.12 -11.75
C ARG A 199 -12.95 -6.10 -10.77
N ASN A 200 -12.03 -7.06 -10.89
CA ASN A 200 -10.82 -7.10 -10.08
C ASN A 200 -9.85 -5.98 -10.51
N VAL A 201 -8.89 -5.61 -9.64
CA VAL A 201 -7.78 -4.69 -9.96
C VAL A 201 -6.99 -5.15 -11.19
N MET A 202 -6.79 -6.46 -11.36
CA MET A 202 -6.14 -7.03 -12.56
C MET A 202 -6.96 -6.81 -13.83
N ASP A 203 -8.27 -7.04 -13.78
CA ASP A 203 -9.15 -6.85 -14.94
C ASP A 203 -9.17 -5.39 -15.40
N ARG A 204 -9.19 -4.46 -14.43
CA ARG A 204 -9.09 -3.03 -14.72
C ARG A 204 -7.76 -2.68 -15.38
N ALA A 205 -6.66 -3.27 -14.94
CA ALA A 205 -5.35 -3.07 -15.54
C ALA A 205 -5.31 -3.53 -17.00
N ILE A 206 -5.85 -4.71 -17.30
CA ILE A 206 -5.94 -5.27 -18.65
C ILE A 206 -6.83 -4.40 -19.55
N LEU A 207 -8.02 -4.02 -19.05
CA LEU A 207 -8.96 -3.18 -19.81
C LEU A 207 -8.35 -1.83 -20.17
N ARG A 208 -7.75 -1.14 -19.20
CA ARG A 208 -7.07 0.15 -19.39
C ARG A 208 -5.88 0.02 -20.34
N PHE A 209 -5.13 -1.07 -20.28
CA PHE A 209 -4.01 -1.30 -21.21
C PHE A 209 -4.49 -1.60 -22.63
N GLY A 210 -5.60 -2.32 -22.79
CA GLY A 210 -6.19 -2.64 -24.09
C GLY A 210 -6.92 -1.47 -24.74
N GLU A 211 -7.40 -0.49 -23.96
CA GLU A 211 -7.97 0.76 -24.49
C GLU A 211 -6.97 1.47 -25.41
N GLY A 212 -7.38 1.74 -26.65
CA GLY A 212 -6.55 2.35 -27.70
C GLY A 212 -5.57 1.41 -28.40
N ARG A 213 -5.32 0.21 -27.86
CA ARG A 213 -4.48 -0.83 -28.51
C ARG A 213 -5.30 -1.91 -29.23
N ILE A 214 -6.53 -2.15 -28.76
CA ILE A 214 -7.46 -3.09 -29.38
C ILE A 214 -8.48 -2.29 -30.20
N ALA A 215 -8.66 -2.70 -31.45
CA ALA A 215 -9.62 -2.04 -32.35
C ALA A 215 -11.04 -2.13 -31.77
N PRO A 216 -11.82 -1.03 -31.76
CA PRO A 216 -13.20 -1.03 -31.25
C PRO A 216 -14.11 -2.06 -31.92
N SER A 217 -13.85 -2.37 -33.19
CA SER A 217 -14.53 -3.41 -33.97
C SER A 217 -14.41 -4.81 -33.35
N THR A 218 -13.35 -5.06 -32.58
CA THR A 218 -13.14 -6.34 -31.88
C THR A 218 -14.26 -6.61 -30.87
N LYS A 219 -14.70 -5.57 -30.15
CA LYS A 219 -15.80 -5.70 -29.18
C LYS A 219 -17.14 -5.98 -29.86
N ALA A 220 -17.37 -5.39 -31.03
CA ALA A 220 -18.58 -5.61 -31.81
C ALA A 220 -18.59 -7.00 -32.47
N ARG A 221 -17.40 -7.51 -32.82
CA ARG A 221 -17.25 -8.82 -33.45
C ARG A 221 -17.45 -9.99 -32.48
N PHE A 222 -16.89 -9.91 -31.28
CA PHE A 222 -16.97 -11.00 -30.30
C PHE A 222 -18.10 -10.75 -29.31
N VAL A 223 -19.19 -11.51 -29.44
CA VAL A 223 -20.38 -11.37 -28.61
C VAL A 223 -20.34 -12.41 -27.50
N LYS A 224 -20.46 -11.96 -26.24
CA LYS A 224 -20.61 -12.85 -25.09
C LYS A 224 -21.89 -13.67 -25.21
N ARG A 225 -21.78 -14.99 -25.04
CA ARG A 225 -22.91 -15.92 -24.93
C ARG A 225 -23.15 -16.41 -23.52
N ASP A 226 -22.08 -16.69 -22.78
CA ASP A 226 -22.19 -17.22 -21.41
C ASP A 226 -20.93 -16.90 -20.58
N GLU A 227 -21.00 -17.10 -19.27
CA GLU A 227 -19.85 -16.99 -18.36
C GLU A 227 -19.90 -18.03 -17.24
N LEU A 228 -18.71 -18.47 -16.82
CA LEU A 228 -18.50 -19.10 -15.53
C LEU A 228 -17.75 -18.09 -14.68
N PRO A 229 -18.43 -17.44 -13.70
CA PRO A 229 -17.81 -16.42 -12.86
C PRO A 229 -16.62 -16.98 -12.08
N PHE A 230 -15.80 -16.09 -11.52
CA PHE A 230 -14.64 -16.49 -10.74
C PHE A 230 -15.05 -17.44 -9.61
N ASP A 231 -14.40 -18.59 -9.59
CA ASP A 231 -14.65 -19.67 -8.66
C ASP A 231 -13.40 -19.84 -7.77
N PHE A 232 -13.55 -19.77 -6.46
CA PHE A 232 -12.44 -19.87 -5.51
C PHE A 232 -11.80 -21.26 -5.46
N VAL A 233 -12.54 -22.31 -5.87
CA VAL A 233 -12.03 -23.69 -5.97
C VAL A 233 -11.22 -23.83 -7.26
N ARG A 234 -11.75 -23.35 -8.39
CA ARG A 234 -11.06 -23.44 -9.70
C ARG A 234 -10.04 -22.33 -9.95
N ARG A 235 -10.08 -21.27 -9.13
CA ARG A 235 -9.25 -20.05 -9.17
C ARG A 235 -9.15 -19.42 -10.57
N ARG A 236 -10.24 -19.46 -11.32
CA ARG A 236 -10.33 -19.01 -12.71
C ARG A 236 -11.70 -18.49 -13.06
N VAL A 237 -11.76 -17.72 -14.14
CA VAL A 237 -12.99 -17.21 -14.75
C VAL A 237 -12.97 -17.51 -16.24
N SER A 238 -14.12 -17.94 -16.76
CA SER A 238 -14.27 -18.36 -18.15
C SER A 238 -15.41 -17.61 -18.80
N VAL A 239 -15.22 -17.16 -20.04
CA VAL A 239 -16.25 -16.47 -20.82
C VAL A 239 -16.37 -17.16 -22.17
N LEU A 240 -17.60 -17.50 -22.55
CA LEU A 240 -17.92 -18.03 -23.86
C LEU A 240 -18.24 -16.87 -24.79
N VAL A 241 -17.42 -16.70 -25.83
CA VAL A 241 -17.60 -15.68 -26.87
C VAL A 241 -17.89 -16.33 -28.21
N GLU A 242 -18.73 -15.68 -29.01
CA GLU A 242 -19.04 -16.08 -30.38
C GLU A 242 -18.56 -14.99 -31.35
N ASP A 243 -17.81 -15.38 -32.37
CA ASP A 243 -17.42 -14.51 -33.47
C ASP A 243 -18.62 -14.27 -34.38
N ALA A 244 -19.20 -13.07 -34.36
CA ALA A 244 -20.37 -12.72 -35.14
C ALA A 244 -20.14 -12.77 -36.66
N GLN A 245 -18.89 -12.76 -37.13
CA GLN A 245 -18.58 -12.83 -38.57
C GLN A 245 -18.52 -14.27 -39.10
N HIS A 246 -18.05 -15.21 -38.28
CA HIS A 246 -17.77 -16.60 -38.70
C HIS A 246 -18.67 -17.64 -38.01
N GLY A 247 -19.36 -17.27 -36.93
CA GLY A 247 -20.21 -18.16 -36.13
C GLY A 247 -19.43 -19.06 -35.17
N ASP A 248 -18.10 -18.94 -35.11
CA ASP A 248 -17.25 -19.78 -34.26
C ASP A 248 -17.38 -19.38 -32.78
N ARG A 249 -17.42 -20.39 -31.90
CA ARG A 249 -17.50 -20.21 -30.46
C ARG A 249 -16.18 -20.56 -29.80
N CYS A 250 -15.69 -19.68 -28.94
CA CYS A 250 -14.46 -19.86 -28.18
C CYS A 250 -14.73 -19.66 -26.69
N LEU A 251 -14.23 -20.58 -25.85
CA LEU A 251 -14.23 -20.42 -24.41
C LEU A 251 -12.89 -19.84 -23.98
N ILE A 252 -12.88 -18.59 -23.53
CA ILE A 252 -11.66 -17.93 -23.06
C ILE A 252 -11.60 -18.07 -21.54
N CYS A 253 -10.55 -18.71 -21.03
CA CYS A 253 -10.33 -18.89 -19.60
C CYS A 253 -9.12 -18.09 -19.13
N LYS A 254 -9.23 -17.39 -18.00
CA LYS A 254 -8.08 -16.73 -17.35
C LYS A 254 -7.99 -17.12 -15.88
N GLY A 255 -6.77 -17.25 -15.37
CA GLY A 255 -6.47 -17.60 -13.99
C GLY A 255 -4.98 -17.56 -13.69
N ALA A 256 -4.58 -18.03 -12.52
CA ALA A 256 -3.17 -18.20 -12.17
C ALA A 256 -2.49 -19.18 -13.15
N VAL A 257 -1.19 -18.99 -13.38
CA VAL A 257 -0.44 -19.77 -14.37
C VAL A 257 -0.55 -21.27 -14.08
N GLU A 258 -0.34 -21.65 -12.83
CA GLU A 258 -0.35 -23.01 -12.34
C GLU A 258 -1.72 -23.67 -12.58
N GLU A 259 -2.80 -22.93 -12.32
CA GLU A 259 -4.19 -23.39 -12.51
C GLU A 259 -4.55 -23.57 -13.98
N MET A 260 -4.00 -22.73 -14.87
CA MET A 260 -4.18 -22.88 -16.31
C MET A 260 -3.36 -24.06 -16.85
N MET A 261 -2.13 -24.22 -16.38
CA MET A 261 -1.24 -25.32 -16.77
C MET A 261 -1.82 -26.69 -16.37
N MET A 262 -2.50 -26.79 -15.23
CA MET A 262 -3.13 -28.05 -14.79
C MET A 262 -4.28 -28.53 -15.69
N VAL A 263 -4.91 -27.64 -16.46
CA VAL A 263 -6.07 -28.00 -17.32
C VAL A 263 -5.78 -27.85 -18.81
N ALA A 264 -4.66 -27.25 -19.18
CA ALA A 264 -4.23 -27.14 -20.56
C ALA A 264 -3.70 -28.49 -21.05
N THR A 265 -4.30 -29.02 -22.13
CA THR A 265 -3.83 -30.24 -22.80
C THR A 265 -2.93 -29.95 -24.00
N HIS A 266 -2.99 -28.72 -24.51
CA HIS A 266 -2.27 -28.29 -25.70
C HIS A 266 -1.71 -26.89 -25.46
N LEU A 267 -0.53 -26.64 -26.01
CA LEU A 267 0.12 -25.33 -26.02
C LEU A 267 0.22 -24.85 -27.46
N ARG A 268 0.11 -23.53 -27.65
CA ARG A 268 0.25 -22.91 -28.97
C ARG A 268 1.54 -22.11 -29.00
N GLU A 269 2.47 -22.52 -29.85
CA GLU A 269 3.74 -21.83 -30.07
C GLU A 269 3.66 -20.81 -31.22
N GLY A 270 4.06 -19.58 -30.91
CA GLY A 270 4.25 -18.48 -31.86
C GLY A 270 2.98 -17.84 -32.43
N ASP A 271 3.17 -16.61 -32.90
CA ASP A 271 2.22 -15.85 -33.72
C ASP A 271 2.72 -15.86 -35.19
N ARG A 272 2.96 -17.05 -35.77
CA ARG A 272 3.37 -17.12 -37.19
C ARG A 272 2.16 -16.86 -38.10
N GLY A 273 1.90 -15.58 -38.34
CA GLY A 273 1.24 -15.04 -39.52
C GLY A 273 2.05 -13.83 -39.99
N GLY A 274 2.69 -13.94 -41.16
CA GLY A 274 3.58 -12.92 -41.72
C GLY A 274 2.91 -11.56 -41.94
N GLY A 275 3.73 -10.52 -42.06
CA GLY A 275 3.26 -9.17 -42.36
C GLY A 275 2.47 -9.12 -43.66
N ALA A 276 1.24 -8.63 -43.58
CA ALA A 276 0.51 -7.79 -44.52
C ALA A 276 -0.95 -7.69 -44.03
N ASP A 277 -1.54 -6.53 -44.25
CA ASP A 277 -2.96 -6.19 -44.13
C ASP A 277 -3.98 -7.30 -43.78
N GLY A 278 -4.79 -7.02 -42.75
CA GLY A 278 -6.18 -7.46 -42.70
C GLY A 278 -6.45 -8.96 -42.68
N ASN A 279 -5.94 -9.73 -41.70
CA ASN A 279 -6.68 -10.92 -41.25
C ASN A 279 -6.22 -11.50 -39.91
N THR A 280 -7.11 -11.35 -38.93
CA THR A 280 -7.40 -12.29 -37.82
C THR A 280 -7.34 -13.78 -38.22
N PRO A 281 -7.16 -14.70 -37.26
CA PRO A 281 -6.39 -15.93 -37.45
C PRO A 281 -7.16 -17.01 -38.21
N ARG A 282 -6.65 -17.38 -39.39
CA ARG A 282 -6.89 -18.68 -40.02
C ARG A 282 -5.67 -19.57 -39.80
N ALA A 283 -5.82 -20.61 -38.97
CA ALA A 283 -5.21 -21.95 -39.15
C ALA A 283 -5.44 -22.82 -37.90
N ALA A 284 -6.57 -23.53 -37.91
CA ALA A 284 -6.74 -24.89 -37.36
C ALA A 284 -7.99 -25.50 -38.04
N ALA A 285 -8.01 -25.48 -39.38
CA ALA A 285 -9.02 -26.19 -40.15
C ALA A 285 -8.61 -27.66 -40.21
N GLY A 286 -9.02 -28.43 -39.21
CA GLY A 286 -8.81 -29.87 -39.10
C GLY A 286 -9.43 -30.40 -37.82
N GLU A 287 -10.66 -30.92 -37.94
CA GLU A 287 -11.32 -31.83 -37.00
C GLU A 287 -11.42 -31.44 -35.51
N ASN A 288 -12.42 -30.61 -35.18
CA ASN A 288 -13.47 -30.98 -34.21
C ASN A 288 -14.40 -29.77 -33.95
N ARG A 289 -15.70 -29.97 -34.12
CA ARG A 289 -16.74 -29.08 -33.57
C ARG A 289 -16.81 -29.24 -32.04
N ARG A 290 -15.73 -28.92 -31.34
CA ARG A 290 -15.65 -28.89 -29.87
C ARG A 290 -15.18 -27.51 -29.43
N LEU A 291 -15.84 -26.96 -28.42
CA LEU A 291 -15.51 -25.69 -27.77
C LEU A 291 -14.00 -25.59 -27.56
N GLN A 292 -13.34 -24.67 -28.25
CA GLN A 292 -11.90 -24.46 -28.11
C GLN A 292 -11.66 -23.61 -26.87
N CYS A 293 -11.00 -24.19 -25.87
CA CYS A 293 -10.64 -23.52 -24.63
C CYS A 293 -9.25 -22.90 -24.78
N GLU A 294 -9.13 -21.57 -24.76
CA GLU A 294 -7.84 -20.88 -24.70
C GLU A 294 -7.62 -20.35 -23.28
N GLY A 295 -6.64 -20.94 -22.59
CA GLY A 295 -6.22 -20.55 -21.25
C GLY A 295 -5.16 -19.44 -21.29
N ILE A 296 -5.38 -18.36 -20.54
CA ILE A 296 -4.43 -17.27 -20.41
C ILE A 296 -3.90 -17.25 -18.98
N PRO A 297 -2.61 -17.56 -18.78
CA PRO A 297 -1.98 -17.38 -17.49
C PRO A 297 -1.82 -15.89 -17.19
N CYS A 298 -2.29 -15.45 -16.02
CA CYS A 298 -2.08 -14.09 -15.54
C CYS A 298 -1.27 -14.14 -14.23
N THR A 299 -0.14 -13.45 -14.18
CA THR A 299 0.60 -13.17 -12.95
C THR A 299 0.46 -11.69 -12.60
N ALA A 300 0.45 -11.39 -11.31
CA ALA A 300 0.53 -10.03 -10.81
C ALA A 300 1.82 -9.93 -10.00
N ASP A 301 2.87 -9.42 -10.61
CA ASP A 301 4.07 -9.04 -9.89
C ASP A 301 3.89 -7.66 -9.27
N SER A 302 4.16 -7.57 -7.98
CA SER A 302 4.07 -6.34 -7.20
C SER A 302 5.43 -5.68 -7.03
N ASP A 303 6.31 -5.81 -8.02
CA ASP A 303 7.69 -5.34 -7.91
C ASP A 303 7.89 -4.08 -8.74
N THR A 304 7.57 -2.95 -8.10
CA THR A 304 8.34 -1.70 -8.12
C THR A 304 8.16 -1.00 -6.77
#